data_AF-A0AAV3PE33-F1
#
_entry.id   AF-A0AAV3PE33-F1
#
_cell.length_a   1.000
_cell.length_b   1.000
_cell.length_c   1.000
_cell.angle_alpha   90.00
_cell.angle_beta   90.00
_cell.angle_gamma   90.00
#
_symmetry.space_group_name_H-M   'P 1'
#
loop_
_entity.id
_entity.type
_entity.pdbx_description
1 polymer ?
#
loop_
_entity_poly.entity_id
_entity_poly.type
_entity_poly.pdbx_seq_one_letter_code
_entity_poly.pdbx_strand_id
1 'polypeptide(L)'
;MTTILVARMKNVLDKVIGKQQTTFVPGRKISDGVLLMQELVVGYLQRSGPPRCALKIDIMKAFDSIVSKALEEFGELLGLKPNLDKITLYVAGLAKERDM
;
A
#
# COMPACT_ATOMS: atom_id res chain seq x y z
N MET A 1 -5.06 -3.93 21.93
CA MET A 1 -4.45 -2.62 21.55
C MET A 1 -4.37 -2.45 20.03
N THR A 2 -3.83 -3.42 19.28
CA THR A 2 -3.80 -3.43 17.80
C THR A 2 -5.19 -3.34 17.15
N THR A 3 -6.20 -4.05 17.66
CA THR A 3 -7.57 -4.03 17.12
C THR A 3 -8.25 -2.67 17.22
N ILE A 4 -8.02 -1.93 18.31
CA ILE A 4 -8.57 -0.59 18.53
C ILE A 4 -7.94 0.42 17.56
N LEU A 5 -6.62 0.33 17.37
CA LEU A 5 -5.90 1.18 16.42
C LEU A 5 -6.38 0.92 14.99
N VAL A 6 -6.51 -0.34 14.59
CA VAL A 6 -7.03 -0.73 13.27
C VAL A 6 -8.45 -0.19 13.05
N ALA A 7 -9.33 -0.29 14.04
CA ALA A 7 -10.68 0.26 13.95
C ALA A 7 -10.68 1.80 13.76
N ARG A 8 -9.81 2.51 14.48
CA ARG A 8 -9.66 3.97 14.32
C ARG A 8 -9.08 4.36 12.96
N MET A 9 -8.06 3.64 12.49
CA MET A 9 -7.44 3.89 11.20
C MET A 9 -8.41 3.64 10.04
N LYS A 10 -9.25 2.60 10.12
CA LYS A 10 -10.29 2.33 9.10
C LYS A 10 -11.19 3.55 8.85
N ASN A 11 -11.55 4.29 9.89
CA ASN A 11 -12.41 5.48 9.76
C ASN A 11 -11.73 6.67 9.05
N VAL A 12 -10.40 6.68 8.98
CA VAL A 12 -9.60 7.75 8.34
C VAL A 12 -9.15 7.32 6.95
N LEU A 13 -8.94 6.01 6.75
CA LEU A 13 -8.34 5.44 5.56
C LEU A 13 -9.08 5.82 4.27
N ASP A 14 -10.41 5.87 4.30
CA ASP A 14 -11.24 6.27 3.15
C ASP A 14 -11.03 7.73 2.70
N LYS A 15 -10.52 8.59 3.58
CA LYS A 15 -10.20 10.00 3.26
C LYS A 15 -8.78 10.19 2.71
N VAL A 16 -7.89 9.24 2.98
CA VAL A 16 -6.47 9.30 2.61
C VAL A 16 -6.18 8.47 1.36
N ILE A 17 -6.91 7.36 1.19
CA ILE A 17 -6.74 6.43 0.07
C ILE A 17 -7.58 6.89 -1.13
N GLY A 18 -6.91 7.16 -2.26
CA GLY A 18 -7.57 7.49 -3.53
C GLY A 18 -8.42 6.35 -4.08
N LYS A 19 -9.39 6.66 -4.94
CA LYS A 19 -10.30 5.67 -5.56
C LYS A 19 -9.56 4.64 -6.42
N GLN A 20 -8.38 4.99 -6.92
CA GLN A 20 -7.55 4.17 -7.79
C GLN A 20 -6.84 3.03 -7.06
N GLN A 21 -6.73 3.10 -5.73
CA GLN A 21 -6.15 2.01 -4.93
C GLN A 21 -7.22 0.96 -4.63
N THR A 22 -7.25 -0.11 -5.42
CA THR A 22 -8.31 -1.12 -5.39
C THR A 22 -7.96 -2.35 -4.55
N THR A 23 -6.71 -2.48 -4.12
CA THR A 23 -6.23 -3.60 -3.30
C THR A 23 -6.04 -3.21 -1.84
N PHE A 24 -6.19 -4.20 -0.94
CA PHE A 24 -6.04 -4.04 0.51
C PHE A 24 -7.00 -3.03 1.17
N VAL A 25 -8.08 -2.66 0.49
CA VAL A 25 -9.16 -1.83 1.03
C VAL A 25 -10.43 -2.69 1.14
N PRO A 26 -11.04 -2.80 2.33
CA PRO A 26 -12.30 -3.53 2.49
C PRO A 26 -13.37 -3.03 1.52
N GLY A 27 -14.06 -3.95 0.85
CA GLY A 27 -15.12 -3.62 -0.12
C GLY A 27 -14.64 -3.29 -1.53
N ARG A 28 -13.33 -3.23 -1.81
CA ARG A 28 -12.78 -3.10 -3.17
C ARG A 28 -12.24 -4.44 -3.66
N LYS A 29 -12.37 -4.72 -4.96
CA LYS A 29 -11.89 -5.98 -5.55
C LYS A 29 -10.59 -5.73 -6.29
N ILE A 30 -9.69 -6.72 -6.24
CA ILE A 30 -8.43 -6.68 -7.01
C ILE A 30 -8.67 -6.60 -8.52
N SER A 31 -9.78 -7.17 -9.00
CA SER A 31 -10.22 -7.09 -10.40
C SER A 31 -10.42 -5.64 -10.86
N ASP A 32 -10.85 -4.75 -9.98
CA ASP A 32 -11.10 -3.35 -10.31
C ASP A 32 -9.78 -2.65 -10.69
N GLY A 33 -8.67 -3.04 -10.05
CA GLY A 33 -7.32 -2.56 -10.40
C GLY A 33 -6.85 -3.09 -11.75
N VAL A 34 -7.16 -4.35 -12.08
CA VAL A 34 -6.83 -4.93 -13.38
C VAL A 34 -7.58 -4.20 -14.50
N LEU A 35 -8.88 -3.95 -14.32
CA LEU A 35 -9.69 -3.22 -15.29
C LEU A 35 -9.19 -1.78 -15.49
N LEU A 36 -8.91 -1.06 -14.40
CA LEU A 36 -8.35 0.29 -14.46
C LEU A 36 -7.02 0.32 -15.22
N MET A 37 -6.14 -0.66 -14.98
CA MET A 37 -4.87 -0.76 -15.71
C MET A 37 -5.07 -1.06 -17.20
N GLN A 38 -6.03 -1.91 -17.55
CA GLN A 38 -6.37 -2.19 -18.95
C GLN A 38 -6.84 -0.93 -19.67
N GLU A 39 -7.68 -0.11 -19.04
CA GLU A 39 -8.12 1.17 -19.58
C GLU A 39 -6.97 2.18 -19.73
N LEU A 40 -6.05 2.23 -18.75
CA LEU A 40 -4.89 3.12 -18.79
C LEU A 40 -3.89 2.79 -19.90
N VAL A 41 -3.77 1.51 -20.29
CA VAL A 41 -2.82 1.07 -21.32
C VAL A 41 -3.45 0.97 -22.71
N VAL A 42 -4.70 1.40 -22.89
CA VAL A 42 -5.34 1.45 -24.21
C VAL A 42 -4.46 2.25 -25.17
N GLY A 43 -4.18 1.66 -26.34
CA GLY A 43 -3.36 2.29 -27.38
C GLY A 43 -1.85 2.21 -27.18
N TYR A 44 -1.35 1.61 -26.08
CA TYR A 44 0.11 1.38 -25.91
C TYR A 44 0.68 0.42 -26.95
N LEU A 45 -0.15 -0.47 -27.51
CA LEU A 45 0.26 -1.40 -28.56
C LEU A 45 0.21 -0.79 -29.97
N GLN A 46 -0.31 0.44 -30.12
CA GLN A 46 -0.40 1.09 -31.42
C GLN A 46 0.98 1.60 -31.85
N ARG A 47 1.38 1.25 -33.08
CA ARG A 47 2.66 1.68 -33.67
C ARG A 47 2.65 3.14 -34.15
N SER A 48 1.49 3.78 -34.18
CA SER A 48 1.30 5.18 -34.56
C SER A 48 0.72 6.01 -33.41
N GLY A 49 0.99 7.31 -33.44
CA GLY A 49 0.53 8.27 -32.44
C GLY A 49 1.65 8.82 -31.55
N PRO A 50 1.31 9.61 -30.53
CA PRO A 50 2.27 10.21 -29.62
C PRO A 50 3.08 9.14 -28.87
N PRO A 51 4.34 9.42 -28.48
CA PRO A 51 5.11 8.53 -27.63
C PRO A 51 4.41 8.33 -26.28
N ARG A 52 4.43 7.10 -25.76
CA ARG A 52 3.78 6.71 -24.49
C ARG A 52 4.78 5.91 -23.66
N CYS A 53 4.76 6.09 -22.34
CA CYS A 53 5.53 5.28 -21.41
C CYS A 53 4.72 5.00 -20.14
N ALA A 54 4.93 3.82 -19.55
CA ALA A 54 4.32 3.44 -18.28
C ALA A 54 5.41 3.32 -17.23
N LEU A 55 5.18 3.92 -16.06
CA LEU A 55 6.08 3.83 -14.91
C LEU A 55 5.47 2.91 -13.87
N LYS A 56 6.10 1.75 -13.67
CA LYS A 56 5.75 0.83 -12.58
C LYS A 56 6.68 1.10 -11.40
N ILE A 57 6.15 1.72 -10.35
CA ILE A 57 6.87 1.94 -9.09
C ILE A 57 6.50 0.79 -8.14
N ASP A 58 7.47 -0.02 -7.75
CA ASP A 58 7.30 -1.02 -6.71
C ASP A 58 7.67 -0.43 -5.36
N ILE A 59 6.65 0.14 -4.68
CA ILE A 59 6.83 0.81 -3.39
C ILE A 59 7.18 -0.23 -2.31
N MET A 60 6.84 -1.51 -2.49
CA MET A 60 7.01 -2.55 -1.48
C MET A 60 8.47 -2.73 -1.06
N LYS A 61 9.42 -2.52 -1.99
CA LYS A 61 10.86 -2.51 -1.66
C LYS A 61 11.31 -1.30 -0.82
N ALA A 62 10.55 -0.21 -0.83
CA ALA A 62 10.80 0.98 -0.02
C ALA A 62 9.97 0.99 1.29
N PHE A 63 9.02 0.07 1.44
CA PHE A 63 8.13 0.01 2.60
C PHE A 63 8.89 -0.37 3.88
N ASP A 64 9.89 -1.26 3.81
CA ASP A 64 10.61 -1.74 5.01
C ASP A 64 11.33 -0.62 5.77
N SER A 65 11.92 0.35 5.06
CA SER A 65 12.64 1.47 5.68
C SER A 65 11.72 2.64 6.06
N ILE A 66 10.67 2.88 5.26
CA ILE A 66 9.78 4.03 5.45
C ILE A 66 8.76 3.76 6.57
N VAL A 67 8.22 2.55 6.67
CA VAL A 67 7.17 2.23 7.65
C VAL A 67 7.69 2.30 9.07
N SER A 68 8.92 1.84 9.35
CA SER A 68 9.46 1.91 10.71
C SER A 68 9.49 3.35 11.22
N LYS A 69 10.07 4.25 10.43
CA LYS A 69 10.18 5.66 10.80
C LYS A 69 8.81 6.35 10.90
N ALA A 70 7.92 6.07 9.94
CA ALA A 70 6.57 6.63 9.97
C ALA A 70 5.75 6.14 11.19
N LEU A 71 5.93 4.88 11.61
CA LEU A 71 5.27 4.34 12.80
C LEU A 71 5.83 4.91 14.09
N GLU A 72 7.13 5.22 14.15
CA GLU A 72 7.75 5.94 15.27
C GLU A 72 7.16 7.35 15.42
N GLU A 73 7.18 8.14 14.34
CA GLU A 73 6.64 9.51 14.33
C GLU A 73 5.13 9.53 14.65
N PHE A 74 4.37 8.58 14.10
CA PHE A 74 2.94 8.45 14.40
C PHE A 74 2.68 7.98 15.84
N GLY A 75 3.55 7.12 16.38
CA GLY A 75 3.53 6.70 17.77
C GLY A 75 3.74 7.88 18.71
N GLU A 76 4.79 8.66 18.50
CA GLU A 76 5.11 9.86 19.28
C GLU A 76 3.95 10.88 19.25
N LEU A 77 3.39 11.14 18.06
CA LEU A 77 2.25 12.05 17.89
C LEU A 77 1.01 11.60 18.69
N LEU A 78 0.79 10.29 18.80
CA LEU A 78 -0.36 9.72 19.52
C LEU A 78 -0.06 9.38 20.99
N GLY A 79 1.16 9.63 21.47
CA GLY A 79 1.61 9.21 22.81
C GLY A 79 1.67 7.68 22.96
N LEU A 80 1.81 6.95 21.85
CA LEU A 80 1.93 5.50 21.81
C LEU A 80 3.40 5.13 21.60
N LYS A 81 3.94 4.21 22.41
CA LYS A 81 5.27 3.66 22.18
C LYS A 81 5.16 2.37 21.35
N PRO A 82 5.37 2.39 20.02
CA PRO A 82 5.37 1.18 19.21
C PRO A 82 6.53 0.27 19.64
N ASN A 83 6.27 -1.04 19.68
CA ASN A 83 7.32 -2.04 19.90
C ASN A 83 7.89 -2.44 18.53
N LEU A 84 9.05 -1.86 18.20
CA LEU A 84 9.69 -2.01 16.90
C LEU A 84 10.16 -3.44 16.64
N ASP A 85 10.62 -4.18 17.66
CA ASP A 85 11.05 -5.57 17.52
C ASP A 85 9.91 -6.47 17.02
N LYS A 86 8.69 -6.26 17.54
CA LYS A 86 7.50 -7.00 17.08
C LYS A 86 7.05 -6.59 15.67
N ILE A 87 7.21 -5.31 15.32
CA ILE A 87 6.85 -4.81 13.98
C ILE A 87 7.81 -5.37 12.93
N THR A 88 9.12 -5.36 13.20
CA THR A 88 10.15 -5.92 12.32
C THR A 88 9.95 -7.42 12.09
N LEU A 89 9.63 -8.19 13.14
CA LEU A 89 9.32 -9.62 13.02
C LEU A 89 8.08 -9.88 12.16
N TYR A 90 7.05 -9.05 12.27
CA TYR A 90 5.83 -9.18 11.47
C TYR A 90 6.09 -8.84 10.00
N VAL A 91 6.80 -7.75 9.72
CA VAL A 91 7.18 -7.34 8.35
C VAL A 91 8.11 -8.38 7.70
N ALA A 92 9.12 -8.86 8.43
CA ALA A 92 10.01 -9.91 7.95
C ALA A 92 9.28 -11.25 7.73
N GLY A 93 8.28 -11.57 8.55
CA GLY A 93 7.41 -12.74 8.36
C GLY A 93 6.58 -12.66 7.08
N LEU A 94 6.03 -11.47 6.76
CA LEU A 94 5.30 -11.22 5.52
C LEU A 94 6.20 -11.28 4.26
N ALA A 95 7.48 -10.90 4.39
CA ALA A 95 8.45 -11.06 3.30
C ALA A 95 8.76 -12.54 3.02
N LYS A 96 8.82 -13.38 4.07
CA LYS A 96 9.22 -14.79 3.96
C LYS A 96 8.10 -15.73 3.50
N GLU A 97 6.83 -15.38 3.71
CA GLU A 97 5.67 -16.14 3.22
C GLU A 97 5.37 -15.98 1.72
N ARG A 98 6.12 -15.11 1.00
CA ARG A 98 5.87 -14.81 -0.41
C ARG A 98 6.89 -15.39 -1.41
N ASP A 99 7.94 -16.04 -0.91
CA ASP A 99 8.94 -16.76 -1.72
C ASP A 99 8.64 -18.29 -1.83
N MET A 100 7.43 -18.72 -1.44
CA MET A 100 6.92 -20.10 -1.57
C MET A 100 5.60 -20.09 -2.35
#